data_AF-T1H1G5-F1
#
_entry.id   AF-T1H1G5-F1
#
_cell.length_a   1.000
_cell.length_b   1.000
_cell.length_c   1.000
_cell.angle_alpha   90.00
_cell.angle_beta   90.00
_cell.angle_gamma   90.00
#
_symmetry.space_group_name_H-M   'P 1'
#
loop_
_entity.id
_entity.type
_entity.pdbx_description
1 polymer ?
#
loop_
_entity_poly.entity_id
_entity_poly.type
_entity_poly.pdbx_seq_one_letter_code
_entity_poly.pdbx_strand_id
1 'polypeptide(L)'
;LSLPSVLTVTAGHQFAVNRWNCNYTASVQSPSYADTPQSPGANLPLTMDPMLSSTQSGNNNPMNRRHLGDNFSQKLKIRSNCFVTTVDSRFLIACGFWDNSFRVFATETAKIVQIVFGHFGVVTCLSRSECNITSDCYIASGSA
;
A
#
# COMPACT_ATOMS: atom_id res chain seq x y z
N LEU A 1 -5.86 -10.71 -14.84
CA LEU A 1 -6.23 -9.98 -13.60
C LEU A 1 -4.95 -9.54 -12.89
N SER A 2 -4.95 -8.43 -12.15
CA SER A 2 -3.83 -8.13 -11.26
C SER A 2 -3.72 -9.21 -10.19
N LEU A 3 -2.49 -9.55 -9.79
CA LEU A 3 -2.27 -10.49 -8.70
C LEU A 3 -2.82 -9.89 -7.40
N PRO A 4 -3.45 -10.70 -6.52
CA PRO A 4 -3.81 -10.23 -5.18
C PRO A 4 -2.58 -9.65 -4.49
N SER A 5 -2.78 -8.56 -3.77
CA SER A 5 -1.68 -7.85 -3.12
C SER A 5 -2.09 -7.28 -1.78
N VAL A 6 -1.09 -7.08 -0.93
CA VAL A 6 -1.21 -6.39 0.34
C VAL A 6 -0.43 -5.09 0.23
N LEU A 7 -1.16 -3.99 0.23
CA LEU A 7 -0.60 -2.65 0.33
C LEU A 7 -0.44 -2.29 1.81
N THR A 8 0.76 -1.87 2.20
CA THR A 8 1.05 -1.37 3.55
C THR A 8 1.39 0.10 3.49
N VAL A 9 0.89 0.87 4.45
CA VAL A 9 1.26 2.29 4.66
C VAL A 9 1.83 2.41 6.06
N THR A 10 3.01 3.01 6.19
CA THR A 10 3.69 3.20 7.47
C THR A 10 3.32 4.54 8.11
N ALA A 11 3.59 4.69 9.40
CA ALA A 11 3.43 5.97 10.10
C ALA A 11 4.31 7.09 9.52
N GLY A 12 5.42 6.73 8.84
CA GLY A 12 6.26 7.66 8.10
C GLY A 12 5.77 7.95 6.69
N HIS A 13 4.49 7.70 6.38
CA HIS A 13 3.85 7.91 5.08
C HIS A 13 4.56 7.23 3.89
N GLN A 14 5.32 6.18 4.16
CA GLN A 14 5.88 5.31 3.13
C GLN A 14 4.90 4.19 2.87
N PHE A 15 4.89 3.65 1.65
CA PHE A 15 4.05 2.51 1.33
C PHE A 15 4.78 1.46 0.51
N ALA A 16 4.29 0.23 0.59
CA ALA A 16 4.82 -0.91 -0.13
C ALA A 16 3.69 -1.81 -0.64
N VAL A 17 3.97 -2.57 -1.69
CA VAL A 17 3.00 -3.48 -2.32
C VAL A 17 3.61 -4.88 -2.38
N ASN A 18 3.14 -5.75 -1.50
CA ASN A 18 3.55 -7.15 -1.44
C ASN A 18 2.56 -7.98 -2.24
N ARG A 19 3.04 -8.82 -3.15
CA ARG A 19 2.18 -9.56 -4.10
C ARG A 19 2.06 -11.01 -3.69
N TRP A 20 0.92 -11.62 -3.99
CA TRP A 20 0.75 -13.06 -3.81
C TRP A 20 1.81 -13.86 -4.58
N ASN A 21 2.44 -14.80 -3.88
CA ASN A 21 3.40 -15.71 -4.47
C ASN A 21 2.67 -16.92 -5.08
N CYS A 22 2.57 -16.96 -6.40
CA CYS A 22 1.89 -18.06 -7.09
C CYS A 22 2.65 -19.40 -6.98
N ASN A 23 3.94 -19.37 -6.59
CA ASN A 23 4.73 -20.57 -6.32
C ASN A 23 4.60 -21.02 -4.85
N TYR A 24 3.75 -20.35 -4.05
CA TYR A 24 3.49 -20.78 -2.69
C TYR A 24 2.72 -22.08 -2.66
N THR A 25 3.37 -23.14 -2.18
CA THR A 25 2.73 -24.40 -1.86
C THR A 25 2.70 -24.53 -0.36
N ALA A 26 1.53 -24.41 0.27
CA ALA A 26 1.39 -24.78 1.67
C ALA A 26 1.71 -26.28 1.77
N SER A 27 2.91 -26.64 2.21
CA SER A 27 3.22 -28.03 2.51
C SER A 27 2.31 -28.45 3.66
N VAL A 28 1.26 -29.20 3.35
CA VAL A 28 0.56 -30.02 4.35
C VAL A 28 1.50 -31.20 4.66
N GLN A 29 2.69 -30.93 5.17
CA GLN A 29 3.59 -31.96 5.66
C GLN A 29 3.24 -32.20 7.12
N SER A 30 2.82 -33.44 7.41
CA SER A 30 2.86 -33.97 8.78
C SER A 30 4.26 -33.73 9.36
N PRO A 31 4.40 -33.41 10.66
CA PRO A 31 5.68 -32.98 11.22
C PRO A 31 6.72 -34.08 11.02
N SER A 32 7.63 -33.89 10.06
CA SER A 32 8.73 -34.80 9.81
C SER A 32 9.94 -34.30 10.58
N TYR A 33 10.43 -35.13 11.49
CA TYR A 33 11.53 -34.86 12.42
C TYR A 33 12.91 -34.95 11.73
N ALA A 34 13.03 -34.40 10.52
CA ALA A 34 14.26 -34.43 9.73
C ALA A 34 14.84 -33.02 9.61
N ASP A 35 15.92 -32.81 10.35
CA ASP A 35 16.73 -31.60 10.37
C ASP A 35 17.59 -31.53 9.10
N THR A 36 17.06 -30.96 8.02
CA THR A 36 17.83 -30.65 6.81
C THR A 36 18.13 -29.15 6.76
N PRO A 37 19.39 -28.72 6.55
CA PRO A 37 19.74 -27.31 6.39
C PRO A 37 19.36 -26.85 4.98
N GLN A 38 18.06 -26.77 4.69
CA GLN A 38 17.57 -25.93 3.60
C GLN A 38 17.66 -24.50 4.09
N SER A 39 18.44 -23.69 3.37
CA SER A 39 18.45 -22.24 3.53
C SER A 39 17.00 -21.74 3.63
N PRO A 40 16.60 -21.07 4.72
CA PRO A 40 15.23 -20.60 4.93
C PRO A 40 14.94 -19.35 4.06
N GLY A 41 15.34 -19.38 2.78
CA GLY A 41 14.81 -18.53 1.71
C GLY A 41 13.39 -18.98 1.42
N ALA A 42 12.52 -18.66 2.37
CA ALA A 42 11.24 -19.25 2.64
C ALA A 42 10.26 -19.16 1.47
N ASN A 43 9.62 -20.28 1.14
CA ASN A 43 8.43 -20.34 0.31
C ASN A 43 7.27 -19.67 1.09
N LEU A 44 7.23 -18.34 1.09
CA LEU A 44 6.23 -17.52 1.77
C LEU A 44 5.03 -17.26 0.87
N PRO A 45 3.82 -17.06 1.43
CA PRO A 45 2.61 -16.76 0.66
C PRO A 45 2.64 -15.40 -0.04
N LEU A 46 3.40 -14.44 0.49
CA LEU A 46 3.59 -13.11 -0.12
C LEU A 46 5.04 -12.91 -0.54
N THR A 47 5.23 -12.49 -1.78
CA THR A 47 6.49 -11.97 -2.29
C THR A 47 6.65 -10.53 -1.79
N MET A 48 7.80 -10.26 -1.15
CA MET A 48 8.14 -8.93 -0.69
C MET A 48 8.23 -7.96 -1.88
N ASP A 49 7.75 -6.74 -1.66
CA ASP A 49 7.95 -5.61 -2.55
C ASP A 49 9.44 -5.45 -2.95
N PRO A 50 9.80 -5.49 -4.25
CA PRO A 50 11.19 -5.37 -4.69
C PRO A 50 11.87 -4.07 -4.25
N MET A 51 11.10 -2.99 -4.07
CA MET A 51 11.65 -1.72 -3.59
C MET A 51 12.10 -1.82 -2.12
N LEU A 52 11.50 -2.72 -1.33
CA LEU A 52 11.94 -3.01 0.04
C LEU A 52 13.11 -4.00 0.06
N SER A 53 13.17 -4.98 -0.83
CA SER A 53 14.24 -6.00 -0.82
C SER A 53 15.60 -5.44 -1.26
N SER A 54 15.60 -4.42 -2.13
CA SER A 54 16.82 -3.75 -2.62
C SER A 54 17.69 -3.12 -1.52
N THR A 55 17.15 -2.87 -0.33
CA THR A 55 17.92 -2.32 0.80
C THR A 55 18.91 -3.32 1.40
N GLN A 56 18.86 -4.61 1.05
CA GLN A 56 19.82 -5.61 1.53
C GLN A 56 21.17 -5.56 0.80
N SER A 57 21.27 -4.87 -0.35
CA SER A 57 22.53 -4.75 -1.10
C SER A 57 23.20 -3.40 -0.84
N GLY A 58 23.81 -3.22 0.34
CA GLY A 58 24.89 -2.25 0.68
C GLY A 58 24.67 -0.74 0.48
N ASN A 59 23.73 -0.33 -0.37
CA ASN A 59 23.47 1.04 -0.77
C ASN A 59 22.13 1.45 -0.15
N ASN A 60 22.19 1.92 1.10
CA ASN A 60 21.09 2.52 1.82
C ASN A 60 20.68 3.85 1.17
N ASN A 61 20.08 3.80 -0.02
CA ASN A 61 19.55 4.98 -0.68
C ASN A 61 18.08 5.12 -0.27
N PRO A 62 17.72 6.04 0.66
CA PRO A 62 16.35 6.22 1.13
C PRO A 62 15.37 6.61 0.02
N MET A 63 15.88 7.02 -1.15
CA MET A 63 15.13 7.35 -2.36
C MET A 63 14.36 6.17 -2.98
N ASN A 64 14.65 4.92 -2.63
CA ASN A 64 13.94 3.77 -3.24
C ASN A 64 12.60 3.43 -2.58
N ARG A 65 12.24 4.05 -1.44
CA ARG A 65 10.94 3.80 -0.81
C ARG A 65 9.88 4.77 -1.30
N ARG A 66 8.74 4.21 -1.69
CA ARG A 66 7.58 4.98 -2.15
C ARG A 66 7.00 5.79 -0.99
N HIS A 67 6.80 7.08 -1.20
CA HIS A 67 6.35 8.03 -0.18
C HIS A 67 5.15 8.85 -0.67
N LEU A 68 4.22 9.15 0.23
CA LEU A 68 3.01 9.91 -0.08
C LEU A 68 3.21 11.43 -0.10
N GLY A 69 4.45 11.88 0.12
CA GLY A 69 4.80 13.29 0.27
C GLY A 69 4.79 13.74 1.74
N ASP A 70 5.27 14.96 1.96
CA ASP A 70 5.51 15.59 3.26
C ASP A 70 4.42 16.61 3.66
N ASN A 71 3.45 16.84 2.79
CA ASN A 71 2.43 17.88 2.91
C ASN A 71 1.21 17.46 3.77
N PHE A 72 1.39 16.59 4.76
CA PHE A 72 0.30 16.20 5.65
C PHE A 72 0.05 17.28 6.71
N SER A 73 -1.23 17.52 7.01
CA SER A 73 -1.62 18.48 8.04
C SER A 73 -1.20 17.97 9.42
N GLN A 74 -0.42 18.79 10.14
CA GLN A 74 -0.01 18.50 11.52
C GLN A 74 -1.19 18.50 12.51
N LYS A 75 -2.34 19.04 12.11
CA LYS A 75 -3.56 19.09 12.92
C LYS A 75 -4.36 17.78 12.87
N LEU A 76 -4.10 16.93 11.88
CA LEU A 76 -4.82 15.68 11.70
C LEU A 76 -3.98 14.49 12.18
N LYS A 77 -4.53 13.71 13.11
CA LYS A 77 -3.98 12.39 13.40
C LYS A 77 -4.39 11.44 12.29
N ILE A 78 -3.42 10.98 11.51
CA ILE A 78 -3.63 10.01 10.43
C ILE A 78 -4.14 8.68 10.99
N ARG A 79 -5.14 8.09 10.31
CA ARG A 79 -5.78 6.82 10.64
C ARG A 79 -5.89 5.93 9.40
N SER A 80 -6.29 4.68 9.60
CA SER A 80 -6.53 3.73 8.50
C SER A 80 -7.51 4.26 7.45
N ASN A 81 -8.57 4.95 7.88
CA ASN A 81 -9.56 5.52 6.97
C ASN A 81 -9.10 6.79 6.23
N CYS A 82 -7.83 7.20 6.37
CA CYS A 82 -7.23 8.23 5.51
C CYS A 82 -6.67 7.63 4.22
N PHE A 83 -6.71 6.31 4.07
CA PHE A 83 -6.15 5.59 2.93
C PHE A 83 -7.17 4.61 2.36
N VAL A 84 -7.27 4.60 1.04
CA VAL A 84 -8.07 3.65 0.29
C VAL A 84 -7.25 3.18 -0.90
N THR A 85 -7.21 1.88 -1.15
CA THR A 85 -6.61 1.32 -2.38
C THR A 85 -7.72 1.01 -3.38
N THR A 86 -7.43 0.93 -4.68
CA THR A 86 -8.37 0.36 -5.67
C THR A 86 -8.39 -1.17 -5.62
N VAL A 87 -9.44 -1.82 -6.14
CA VAL A 87 -9.57 -3.29 -6.09
C VAL A 87 -8.42 -3.98 -6.82
N ASP A 88 -7.97 -3.41 -7.93
CA ASP A 88 -6.84 -3.90 -8.72
C ASP A 88 -5.47 -3.58 -8.12
N SER A 89 -5.41 -2.88 -6.98
CA SER A 89 -4.20 -2.42 -6.30
C SER A 89 -3.31 -1.48 -7.12
N ARG A 90 -3.82 -0.86 -8.20
CA ARG A 90 -3.04 0.06 -9.06
C ARG A 90 -2.94 1.47 -8.49
N PHE A 91 -3.93 1.89 -7.69
CA PHE A 91 -3.96 3.23 -7.11
C PHE A 91 -4.15 3.19 -5.60
N LEU A 92 -3.42 4.06 -4.92
CA LEU A 92 -3.59 4.39 -3.52
C LEU A 92 -4.12 5.82 -3.44
N ILE A 93 -5.25 6.00 -2.79
CA ILE A 93 -5.89 7.29 -2.55
C ILE A 93 -5.64 7.64 -1.08
N ALA A 94 -5.07 8.82 -0.85
CA ALA A 94 -4.75 9.31 0.49
C ALA A 94 -5.38 10.68 0.72
N CYS A 95 -5.77 10.97 1.96
CA CYS A 95 -6.23 12.28 2.40
C CYS A 95 -5.45 12.77 3.62
N GLY A 96 -5.75 13.98 4.08
CA GLY A 96 -5.09 14.61 5.22
C GLY A 96 -4.04 15.65 4.85
N PHE A 97 -4.00 16.08 3.60
CA PHE A 97 -3.08 17.12 3.13
C PHE A 97 -3.52 18.51 3.62
N TRP A 98 -2.55 19.40 3.88
CA TRP A 98 -2.81 20.74 4.41
C TRP A 98 -3.54 21.68 3.43
N ASP A 99 -3.48 21.36 2.13
CA ASP A 99 -4.11 22.11 1.03
C ASP A 99 -5.57 21.71 0.77
N ASN A 100 -6.19 21.01 1.72
CA ASN A 100 -7.56 20.48 1.64
C ASN A 100 -7.80 19.52 0.47
N SER A 101 -6.75 18.93 -0.10
CA SER A 101 -6.86 17.93 -1.15
C SER A 101 -6.94 16.50 -0.61
N PHE A 102 -7.46 15.60 -1.44
CA PHE A 102 -7.05 14.20 -1.43
C PHE A 102 -6.35 13.87 -2.74
N ARG A 103 -5.50 12.85 -2.73
CA ARG A 103 -4.55 12.58 -3.82
C ARG A 103 -4.58 11.12 -4.21
N VAL A 104 -4.42 10.88 -5.51
CA VAL A 104 -4.37 9.55 -6.12
C VAL A 104 -2.93 9.27 -6.55
N PHE A 105 -2.33 8.21 -6.01
CA PHE A 105 -0.97 7.77 -6.26
C PHE A 105 -0.96 6.47 -7.05
N ALA A 106 -0.12 6.39 -8.08
CA ALA A 106 0.17 5.12 -8.74
C ALA A 106 1.00 4.24 -7.80
N THR A 107 0.53 3.02 -7.50
CA THR A 107 1.18 2.16 -6.52
C THR A 107 2.53 1.63 -7.00
N GLU A 108 2.71 1.46 -8.31
CA GLU A 108 3.96 0.99 -8.89
C GLU A 108 5.07 2.06 -8.80
N THR A 109 4.76 3.31 -9.18
CA THR A 109 5.76 4.37 -9.36
C THR A 109 5.80 5.41 -8.24
N ALA A 110 4.83 5.38 -7.31
CA ALA A 110 4.59 6.41 -6.30
C ALA A 110 4.29 7.82 -6.83
N LYS A 111 4.11 7.97 -8.14
CA LYS A 111 3.78 9.28 -8.72
C LYS A 111 2.34 9.65 -8.39
N ILE A 112 2.14 10.93 -8.10
CA ILE A 112 0.80 11.52 -8.01
C ILE A 112 0.20 11.54 -9.42
N VAL A 113 -0.92 10.85 -9.58
CA VAL A 113 -1.69 10.80 -10.83
C VAL A 113 -2.69 11.95 -10.85
N GLN A 114 -3.30 12.24 -9.70
CA GLN A 114 -4.28 13.32 -9.57
C GLN A 114 -4.29 13.90 -8.17
N ILE A 115 -4.53 15.22 -8.10
CA ILE A 115 -4.83 15.95 -6.88
C ILE A 115 -6.25 16.48 -7.03
N VAL A 116 -7.12 16.18 -6.07
CA VAL A 116 -8.52 16.58 -6.10
C VAL A 116 -8.78 17.61 -5.01
N PHE A 117 -9.23 18.78 -5.43
CA PHE A 117 -9.65 19.88 -4.57
C PHE A 117 -11.17 19.99 -4.54
N GLY A 118 -11.70 20.69 -3.54
CA GLY A 118 -13.14 20.97 -3.42
C GLY A 118 -13.64 21.05 -1.98
N HIS A 119 -12.88 20.50 -1.02
CA HIS A 119 -13.19 20.65 0.40
C HIS A 119 -12.74 22.01 0.94
N PHE A 120 -13.55 22.60 1.81
CA PHE A 120 -13.24 23.86 2.51
C PHE A 120 -12.36 23.68 3.76
N GLY A 121 -12.14 22.43 4.16
CA GLY A 121 -11.26 22.04 5.27
C GLY A 121 -10.44 20.80 4.91
N VAL A 122 -9.50 20.44 5.79
CA VAL A 122 -8.64 19.27 5.59
C VAL A 122 -9.52 18.03 5.46
N VAL A 123 -9.31 17.25 4.41
CA VAL A 123 -10.01 15.97 4.21
C VAL A 123 -9.53 14.98 5.26
N THR A 124 -10.40 14.59 6.18
CA THR A 124 -10.08 13.79 7.37
C THR A 124 -10.32 12.30 7.17
N CYS A 125 -11.14 11.94 6.18
CA CYS A 125 -11.48 10.55 5.93
C CYS A 125 -11.87 10.27 4.48
N LEU A 126 -11.67 9.02 4.09
CA LEU A 126 -12.07 8.40 2.84
C LEU A 126 -12.84 7.10 3.14
N SER A 127 -13.78 6.76 2.27
CA SER A 127 -14.47 5.48 2.25
C SER A 127 -14.66 5.01 0.81
N ARG A 128 -14.51 3.70 0.57
CA ARG A 128 -14.78 3.07 -0.72
C ARG A 128 -16.03 2.22 -0.60
N SER A 129 -16.89 2.26 -1.60
CA SER A 129 -17.99 1.32 -1.71
C SER A 129 -17.50 -0.12 -1.83
N GLU A 130 -18.28 -1.07 -1.32
CA GLU A 130 -18.09 -2.47 -1.66
C GLU A 130 -18.34 -2.64 -3.16
N CYS A 131 -17.47 -3.40 -3.83
CA CYS A 131 -17.54 -3.65 -5.26
C CYS A 131 -16.89 -5.00 -5.56
N ASN A 132 -17.46 -5.72 -6.54
CA ASN A 132 -16.79 -6.87 -7.13
C ASN A 132 -15.70 -6.40 -8.09
N ILE A 133 -14.79 -7.31 -8.45
CA ILE A 133 -13.61 -7.00 -9.29
C ILE A 133 -13.95 -6.42 -10.67
N THR A 134 -15.19 -6.57 -11.12
CA THR A 134 -15.73 -6.12 -12.41
C THR A 134 -16.64 -4.89 -12.32
N SER A 135 -16.92 -4.39 -11.11
CA SER A 135 -17.86 -3.29 -10.90
C SER A 135 -17.13 -1.97 -10.64
N ASP A 136 -17.79 -0.87 -10.99
CA ASP A 136 -17.33 0.46 -10.60
C ASP A 136 -17.33 0.61 -9.07
N CYS A 137 -16.35 1.37 -8.56
CA CYS A 137 -16.28 1.72 -7.15
C CYS A 137 -16.46 3.22 -6.95
N TYR A 138 -17.17 3.60 -5.91
CA TYR A 138 -17.34 4.99 -5.50
C TYR A 138 -16.46 5.30 -4.30
N ILE A 139 -15.91 6.51 -4.27
CA ILE A 139 -15.16 7.04 -3.13
C ILE A 139 -15.94 8.20 -2.54
N ALA A 140 -16.18 8.15 -1.23
CA ALA A 140 -16.67 9.28 -0.45
C ALA A 140 -15.52 9.88 0.36
N SER A 141 -15.39 11.21 0.32
CA SER A 141 -14.41 11.98 1.10
C SER A 141 -15.12 12.93 2.06
N GLY A 142 -14.59 13.08 3.28
CA GLY A 142 -15.14 13.98 4.30
C GLY A 142 -14.08 14.92 4.86
N SER A 143 -14.44 16.19 5.09
CA SER A 143 -13.58 17.20 5.71
C SER A 143 -14.13 17.66 7.05
N ALA A 144 -13.25 18.23 7.88
CA ALA A 144 -13.63 18.93 9.11
C ALA A 144 -14.36 20.24 8.84
#